data_AF-A0A3B9Z0N3-F1
#
_entry.id   AF-A0A3B9Z0N3-F1
#
_cell.length_a   1.000
_cell.length_b   1.000
_cell.length_c   1.000
_cell.angle_alpha   90.00
_cell.angle_beta   90.00
_cell.angle_gamma   90.00
#
_symmetry.space_group_name_H-M   'P 1'
#
loop_
_entity.id
_entity.type
_entity.pdbx_description
1 polymer ?
#
loop_
_entity_poly.entity_id
_entity_poly.type
_entity_poly.pdbx_seq_one_letter_code
_entity_poly.pdbx_strand_id
1 'polypeptide(L)' 'GTMFDGSSIAGWKAINESDMTLLPDPSTAVVDPFFAQKTLIMVCDVLEPFTHQPYNRCPRSISKKAEAYLKS' A
#
# COMPACT_ATOMS: atom_id res chain seq x y z
N GLY A 1 -0.23 1.10 10.44
CA GLY A 1 -0.87 1.29 9.13
C GLY A 1 -2.37 1.38 9.30
N THR A 2 -3.11 1.45 8.21
CA THR A 2 -4.58 1.46 8.19
C THR A 2 -5.07 0.15 7.58
N MET A 3 -6.01 -0.54 8.24
CA MET A 3 -6.57 -1.79 7.73
C MET A 3 -7.56 -1.53 6.60
N PHE A 4 -7.60 -2.43 5.62
CA PHE A 4 -8.57 -2.41 4.52
C PHE A 4 -8.85 -3.85 4.03
N ASP A 5 -9.96 -4.00 3.32
CA ASP A 5 -10.35 -5.26 2.70
C ASP A 5 -9.61 -5.47 1.36
N GLY A 6 -8.63 -6.37 1.38
CA GLY A 6 -7.87 -6.79 0.20
C GLY A 6 -8.60 -7.78 -0.69
N SER A 7 -9.70 -8.41 -0.24
CA SER A 7 -10.50 -9.31 -1.08
C SER A 7 -11.34 -8.58 -2.12
N SER A 8 -11.62 -7.31 -1.87
CA SER A 8 -12.24 -6.39 -2.82
C SER A 8 -11.31 -5.94 -3.96
N ILE A 9 -10.01 -6.32 -3.93
CA ILE A 9 -9.04 -5.98 -4.97
C ILE A 9 -8.78 -7.18 -5.88
N ALA A 10 -9.08 -7.04 -7.18
CA ALA A 10 -8.92 -8.12 -8.14
C ALA A 10 -7.47 -8.65 -8.18
N GLY A 11 -7.33 -9.97 -8.03
CA GLY A 11 -6.04 -10.65 -8.02
C GLY A 11 -5.27 -10.56 -6.70
N TRP A 12 -5.87 -10.04 -5.63
CA TRP A 12 -5.25 -9.99 -4.30
C TRP A 12 -5.73 -11.16 -3.43
N LYS A 13 -6.19 -10.89 -2.20
CA LYS A 13 -6.56 -11.90 -1.21
C LYS A 13 -7.91 -12.55 -1.53
N ALA A 14 -8.08 -13.79 -1.10
CA ALA A 14 -9.40 -14.42 -1.06
C ALA A 14 -10.22 -13.88 0.12
N ILE A 15 -11.54 -14.07 0.09
CA ILE A 15 -12.45 -13.51 1.10
C ILE A 15 -12.20 -14.03 2.53
N ASN A 16 -11.60 -15.22 2.67
CA ASN A 16 -11.24 -15.80 3.97
C ASN A 16 -9.92 -15.26 4.55
N GLU A 17 -9.16 -14.49 3.77
CA GLU A 17 -7.90 -13.85 4.17
C GLU A 17 -7.89 -12.37 3.76
N SER A 18 -9.05 -11.71 3.87
CA SER A 18 -9.31 -10.39 3.30
C SER A 18 -8.48 -9.27 3.93
N ASP A 19 -8.17 -9.35 5.22
CA ASP A 19 -7.53 -8.26 5.95
C ASP A 19 -6.12 -7.95 5.42
N MET A 20 -5.86 -6.68 5.15
CA MET A 20 -4.57 -6.17 4.70
C MET A 20 -4.25 -4.82 5.35
N THR A 21 -2.97 -4.43 5.38
CA THR A 21 -2.52 -3.18 6.01
C THR A 21 -1.92 -2.23 4.98
N LEU A 22 -2.47 -1.01 4.89
CA LEU A 22 -1.84 0.12 4.20
C LEU A 22 -0.80 0.77 5.13
N LEU A 23 0.42 0.95 4.64
CA LEU A 23 1.46 1.73 5.31
C LEU A 23 1.69 3.04 4.52
N PRO A 24 1.22 4.19 5.02
CA PRO A 24 1.45 5.49 4.37
C PRO A 24 2.94 5.85 4.34
N ASP A 25 3.39 6.39 3.21
CA ASP A 25 4.74 6.91 3.02
C ASP A 25 4.73 8.45 3.21
N PRO A 26 5.27 8.98 4.34
CA PRO A 26 5.19 10.41 4.66
C PRO A 26 5.87 11.31 3.62
N SER A 27 6.84 10.79 2.86
CA SER A 27 7.55 11.55 1.82
C SER A 27 6.66 11.90 0.62
N THR A 28 5.50 11.25 0.50
CA THR A 28 4.56 11.43 -0.63
C THR A 28 3.39 12.35 -0.30
N ALA A 29 3.38 12.95 0.88
CA ALA A 29 2.29 13.80 1.35
C ALA A 29 2.11 15.05 0.46
N VAL A 30 0.93 15.20 -0.12
CA VAL A 30 0.53 16.39 -0.91
C VAL A 30 -0.90 16.81 -0.57
N VAL A 31 -1.17 18.12 -0.55
CA VAL A 31 -2.54 18.64 -0.37
C VAL A 31 -3.31 18.43 -1.67
N ASP A 32 -4.49 17.81 -1.59
CA ASP A 32 -5.37 17.61 -2.75
C ASP A 32 -5.90 18.97 -3.25
N PRO A 33 -5.65 19.35 -4.51
CA PRO A 33 -6.09 20.64 -5.04
C PRO A 33 -7.56 20.66 -5.49
N PHE A 34 -8.26 19.52 -5.48
CA PHE A 34 -9.60 19.35 -6.02
C PHE A 34 -10.66 19.08 -4.94
N PHE A 35 -10.27 18.59 -3.76
CA PHE A 35 -11.21 18.35 -2.66
C PHE A 35 -11.72 19.67 -2.04
N ALA A 36 -13.04 19.74 -1.78
CA ALA A 36 -13.67 20.91 -1.17
C ALA A 36 -13.22 21.16 0.28
N GLN A 37 -12.93 20.09 1.01
CA GLN A 37 -12.34 20.15 2.35
C GLN A 37 -10.83 19.94 2.25
N LYS A 38 -10.06 20.52 3.19
CA LYS A 38 -8.60 20.32 3.22
C LYS A 38 -8.28 18.84 3.41
N THR A 39 -7.81 18.20 2.34
CA THR A 39 -7.49 16.78 2.30
C THR A 39 -6.02 16.58 1.94
N LEU A 40 -5.37 15.63 2.62
CA LEU A 40 -3.99 15.24 2.36
C LEU A 40 -3.97 13.88 1.66
N ILE A 41 -3.31 13.80 0.51
CA ILE A 41 -3.05 12.55 -0.21
C ILE A 41 -1.70 12.00 0.25
N MET A 42 -1.66 10.70 0.55
CA MET A 42 -0.43 9.95 0.79
C MET A 42 -0.48 8.63 0.04
N VAL A 43 0.62 8.27 -0.60
CA VAL A 43 0.79 6.96 -1.25
C VAL A 43 1.17 5.94 -0.18
N CYS A 44 0.61 4.73 -0.29
CA CYS A 44 0.86 3.65 0.66
C CYS A 44 1.54 2.45 0.01
N ASP A 45 2.34 1.72 0.79
CA ASP A 45 2.66 0.33 0.52
C ASP A 45 1.62 -0.59 1.17
N VAL A 46 1.54 -1.83 0.69
CA VAL A 46 0.63 -2.84 1.24
C VAL A 46 1.45 -3.91 1.97
N LEU A 47 1.09 -4.19 3.21
CA LEU A 47 1.74 -5.17 4.07
C LEU A 47 0.78 -6.29 4.45
N GLU A 48 1.34 -7.48 4.64
CA GLU A 48 0.64 -8.59 5.31
C GLU A 48 0.34 -8.20 6.77
N PRO A 49 -0.90 -8.34 7.27
CA PRO A 49 -1.31 -7.80 8.56
C PRO A 49 -0.61 -8.46 9.74
N PHE A 50 -0.28 -9.75 9.65
CA PHE A 50 0.32 -10.50 10.76
C PHE A 50 1.86 -10.43 10.78
N THR A 51 2.50 -10.44 9.61
CA THR A 51 3.96 -10.49 9.50
C THR A 51 4.59 -9.12 9.30
N HIS A 52 3.77 -8.12 8.95
CA HIS A 52 4.20 -6.78 8.51
C HIS A 52 5.18 -6.79 7.34
N GLN A 53 5.28 -7.91 6.61
CA GLN A 53 6.13 -8.02 5.44
C GLN A 53 5.46 -7.37 4.22
N PRO A 54 6.24 -6.81 3.28
CA PRO A 54 5.70 -6.27 2.04
C PRO A 54 4.91 -7.33 1.27
N TYR A 55 3.67 -7.00 0.92
CA TYR A 55 2.80 -7.91 0.19
C TYR A 55 3.40 -8.19 -1.19
N ASN A 56 3.52 -9.48 -1.53
CA ASN A 56 4.21 -9.91 -2.75
C ASN A 56 3.48 -9.54 -4.05
N ARG A 57 2.19 -9.20 -3.99
CA ARG A 57 1.41 -8.69 -5.14
C ARG A 57 1.19 -7.17 -5.10
N CYS A 58 1.81 -6.46 -4.15
CA CYS A 58 1.79 -5.00 -4.15
C CYS A 58 2.73 -4.47 -5.26
N PRO A 59 2.22 -3.76 -6.30
CA PRO A 59 3.07 -3.28 -7.39
C PRO A 59 4.19 -2.35 -6.91
N ARG A 60 3.89 -1.44 -5.96
CA ARG A 60 4.87 -0.50 -5.41
C ARG A 60 5.99 -1.22 -4.66
N SER A 61 5.66 -2.24 -3.86
CA SER A 61 6.68 -3.05 -3.16
C SER A 61 7.56 -3.83 -4.14
N ILE A 62 7.00 -4.33 -5.25
CA ILE A 62 7.78 -4.98 -6.31
C ILE A 62 8.72 -3.97 -6.97
N SER A 63 8.24 -2.76 -7.32
CA SER A 63 9.09 -1.71 -7.91
C SER A 63 10.25 -1.32 -7.00
N LYS A 64 10.00 -1.16 -5.69
CA LYS A 64 11.07 -0.89 -4.70
C LYS A 64 12.10 -2.02 -4.63
N LYS A 65 11.66 -3.28 -4.68
CA LYS A 65 12.55 -4.45 -4.73
C LYS A 65 13.38 -4.47 -6.02
N ALA A 66 12.80 -4.13 -7.16
CA ALA A 66 13.51 -4.04 -8.44
C ALA A 66 14.58 -2.93 -8.43
N GLU A 67 14.25 -1.75 -7.89
CA GLU A 67 15.22 -0.65 -7.73
C GLU A 67 16.37 -1.05 -6.80
N ALA A 68 16.07 -1.74 -5.70
CA ALA A 68 17.09 -2.24 -4.78
C ALA A 68 18.00 -3.29 -5.44
N TYR A 69 17.43 -4.20 -6.24
CA TYR A 69 18.18 -5.21 -6.98
C TYR A 69 19.15 -4.61 -8.01
N LEU A 70 18.80 -3.48 -8.63
CA LEU A 70 19.71 -2.80 -9.56
C LEU A 70 20.95 -2.22 -8.86
N LYS A 71 20.87 -1.93 -7.56
CA LYS A 71 21.95 -1.32 -6.78
C LYS A 71 22.91 -2.33 -6.16
N SER A 72 22.58 -3.63 -6.20
CA SER A 72 23.41 -4.73 -5.69
C SER A 72 24.30 -5.32 -6.77
#